data_AF-A0A836D6D2-F1
#
_entry.id   AF-A0A836D6D2-F1
#
_cell.length_a   1.000
_cell.length_b   1.000
_cell.length_c   1.000
_cell.angle_alpha   90.00
_cell.angle_beta   90.00
_cell.angle_gamma   90.00
#
_symmetry.space_group_name_H-M   'P 1'
#
loop_
_entity.id
_entity.type
_entity.pdbx_description
1 polymer ?
#
loop_
_entity_poly.entity_id
_entity_poly.type
_entity_poly.pdbx_seq_one_letter_code
_entity_poly.pdbx_strand_id
1 'polypeptide(L)'
;MKVSGTLREHKLKKMKKSSREIVYCGQVFEKSPLQVKNFGIWLLYDSRSGTHNMYRQYRALTTAGAGPAPSPALHRARPTQSRS
;
A
#
# COMPACT_ATOMS: atom_id res chain seq x y z
N MET A 1 11.60 -17.30 -1.79
CA MET A 1 10.73 -16.17 -1.41
C MET A 1 9.64 -15.99 -2.47
N LYS A 2 8.36 -16.13 -2.13
CA LYS A 2 7.24 -15.93 -3.07
C LYS A 2 6.70 -14.51 -2.90
N VAL A 3 7.19 -13.56 -3.69
CA VAL A 3 6.67 -12.19 -3.66
C VAL A 3 5.34 -12.17 -4.41
N SER A 4 4.25 -12.04 -3.66
CA SER A 4 2.88 -11.90 -4.19
C SER A 4 2.60 -10.43 -4.49
N GLY A 5 3.09 -9.96 -5.64
CA GLY A 5 2.77 -8.65 -6.18
C GLY A 5 2.45 -8.78 -7.65
N THR A 6 1.20 -9.11 -8.01
CA THR A 6 0.85 -9.49 -9.40
C THR A 6 -0.28 -8.68 -10.01
N LEU A 7 -1.15 -8.07 -9.19
CA LEU A 7 -2.39 -7.45 -9.70
C LEU A 7 -2.22 -6.00 -10.18
N ARG A 8 -1.30 -5.23 -9.61
CA ARG A 8 -1.15 -3.79 -9.95
C ARG A 8 -0.45 -3.59 -11.30
N GLU A 9 0.55 -4.41 -11.57
CA GLU A 9 1.38 -4.36 -12.76
C GLU A 9 0.65 -4.70 -14.07
N HIS A 10 -0.31 -5.61 -13.98
CA HIS A 10 -1.22 -5.96 -15.07
C HIS A 10 -2.17 -4.80 -15.40
N LYS A 11 -2.71 -4.13 -14.37
CA LYS A 11 -3.66 -3.02 -14.57
C LYS A 11 -3.01 -1.80 -15.24
N LEU A 12 -1.76 -1.46 -14.87
CA LEU A 12 -1.10 -0.25 -15.38
C LEU A 12 -0.41 -0.43 -16.73
N LYS A 13 0.26 -1.57 -16.94
CA LYS A 13 1.13 -1.79 -18.10
C LYS A 13 0.75 -3.03 -18.92
N LYS A 14 -0.40 -3.66 -18.66
CA LYS A 14 -0.92 -4.85 -19.36
C LYS A 14 0.07 -6.02 -19.50
N MET A 15 1.11 -6.11 -18.66
CA MET A 15 2.00 -7.29 -18.70
C MET A 15 1.74 -8.22 -17.52
N LYS A 16 1.90 -9.51 -17.80
CA LYS A 16 1.62 -10.63 -16.91
C LYS A 16 2.85 -10.96 -16.08
N LYS A 17 2.65 -11.54 -14.89
CA LYS A 17 3.75 -12.01 -14.04
C LYS A 17 4.68 -13.00 -14.76
N SER A 18 4.11 -13.87 -15.59
CA SER A 18 4.84 -14.88 -16.38
C SER A 18 5.79 -14.28 -17.42
N SER A 19 5.57 -13.04 -17.84
CA SER A 19 6.29 -12.39 -18.93
C SER A 19 7.18 -11.24 -18.44
N ARG A 20 7.44 -11.18 -17.13
CA ARG A 20 8.25 -10.13 -16.49
C ARG A 20 9.24 -10.75 -15.52
N GLU A 21 10.31 -10.00 -15.27
CA GLU A 21 11.30 -10.31 -14.24
C GLU A 21 11.47 -9.11 -13.30
N ILE A 22 11.79 -9.40 -12.04
CA ILE A 22 12.07 -8.40 -11.01
C ILE A 22 13.58 -8.16 -11.00
N VAL A 23 14.00 -6.95 -11.37
CA VAL A 23 15.43 -6.57 -11.44
C VAL A 23 16.00 -6.24 -10.05
N TYR A 24 15.19 -5.69 -9.14
CA TYR A 24 15.62 -5.31 -7.79
C TYR A 24 14.47 -5.35 -6.79
N CYS A 25 14.76 -5.84 -5.58
CA CYS A 25 13.89 -5.77 -4.41
C CYS A 25 14.74 -5.49 -3.18
N GLY A 26 14.57 -4.31 -2.58
CA GLY A 26 15.25 -3.94 -1.33
C GLY A 26 14.30 -3.22 -0.39
N GLN A 27 14.47 -3.46 0.91
CA GLN A 27 13.74 -2.71 1.93
C GLN A 27 14.30 -1.27 2.01
N VAL A 28 13.40 -0.29 1.98
CA VAL A 28 13.77 1.12 2.14
C VAL A 28 13.60 1.52 3.60
N PHE A 29 14.68 2.00 4.21
CA PHE A 29 14.69 2.48 5.59
C PHE A 29 14.53 4.00 5.64
N GLU A 30 13.99 4.47 6.76
CA GLU A 30 13.72 5.88 6.98
C GLU A 30 15.01 6.65 7.25
N LYS A 31 15.23 7.77 6.54
CA LYS A 31 16.48 8.57 6.66
C LYS A 31 16.67 9.22 8.03
N SER A 32 15.57 9.58 8.68
CA SER A 32 15.57 10.25 9.99
C SER A 32 14.44 9.70 10.85
N PRO A 33 14.68 8.58 11.56
CA PRO A 33 13.65 7.84 12.30
C PRO A 33 13.30 8.47 13.65
N LEU A 34 14.09 9.43 14.14
CA LEU A 34 13.88 10.11 15.42
C LEU A 34 13.08 11.41 15.30
N GLN A 35 12.82 11.87 14.07
CA GLN A 35 12.09 13.11 13.82
C GLN A 35 10.65 12.82 13.45
N VAL A 36 9.71 13.45 14.17
CA VAL A 36 8.28 13.37 13.86
C VAL A 36 7.99 14.16 12.59
N LYS A 37 7.29 13.52 11.66
CA LYS A 37 6.92 14.09 10.35
C LYS A 37 5.41 13.99 10.14
N ASN A 38 4.88 14.87 9.29
CA ASN A 38 3.51 14.79 8.79
C ASN A 38 3.52 14.08 7.43
N PHE A 39 2.81 12.97 7.32
CA PHE A 39 2.69 12.14 6.12
C PHE A 39 1.29 12.27 5.53
N GLY A 40 1.18 12.74 4.30
CA GLY A 40 -0.05 12.74 3.53
C GLY A 40 -0.20 11.44 2.75
N ILE A 41 -1.26 10.68 3.03
CA ILE A 41 -1.57 9.42 2.34
C ILE A 41 -2.81 9.60 1.48
N TRP A 42 -2.62 9.36 0.18
CA TRP A 42 -3.70 9.24 -0.78
C TRP A 42 -4.01 7.75 -0.97
N LEU A 43 -5.25 7.37 -0.70
CA LEU A 43 -5.69 5.99 -0.82
C LEU A 43 -7.01 5.91 -1.58
N LEU A 44 -7.11 4.86 -2.40
CA LEU A 44 -8.34 4.45 -3.06
C LEU A 44 -8.84 3.21 -2.31
N TYR A 45 -10.10 3.21 -1.88
CA TYR A 45 -10.70 2.06 -1.20
C TYR A 45 -12.01 1.65 -1.86
N ASP A 46 -12.26 0.34 -1.89
CA ASP A 46 -13.53 -0.21 -2.32
C ASP A 46 -14.46 -0.29 -1.10
N SER A 47 -15.57 0.45 -1.14
CA SER A 47 -16.67 0.34 -0.19
C SER A 47 -17.69 -0.69 -0.68
N ARG A 48 -18.76 -0.90 0.10
CA ARG A 48 -19.89 -1.74 -0.35
C ARG A 48 -20.62 -1.17 -1.57
N SER A 49 -20.60 0.14 -1.74
CA SER A 49 -21.43 0.85 -2.73
C SER A 49 -20.62 1.42 -3.90
N GLY A 50 -19.28 1.38 -3.83
CA GLY A 50 -18.42 1.93 -4.87
C GLY A 50 -17.00 2.22 -4.39
N THR A 51 -16.16 2.65 -5.32
CA THR A 51 -14.76 2.99 -5.05
C THR A 51 -14.65 4.47 -4.71
N HIS A 52 -13.97 4.80 -3.61
CA HIS A 52 -13.81 6.17 -3.14
C HIS A 52 -12.34 6.50 -2.91
N ASN A 53 -11.97 7.73 -3.27
CA ASN A 53 -10.68 8.32 -2.92
C ASN A 53 -10.74 8.90 -1.50
N MET A 54 -9.69 8.72 -0.71
CA MET A 54 -9.47 9.46 0.52
C MET A 54 -8.06 10.04 0.56
N TYR A 55 -7.98 11.23 1.15
CA TYR A 55 -6.73 11.81 1.60
C TYR A 55 -6.74 11.89 3.12
N ARG A 56 -5.66 11.48 3.77
CA ARG A 56 -5.51 11.62 5.21
C ARG A 56 -4.07 11.93 5.58
N GLN A 57 -3.91 12.82 6.57
CA GLN A 57 -2.61 13.15 7.13
C GLN A 57 -2.40 12.38 8.44
N TYR A 58 -1.19 11.85 8.61
CA TYR A 58 -0.76 11.11 9.80
C TYR A 58 0.54 11.68 10.33
N ARG A 59 0.65 11.78 11.65
CA ARG A 59 1.86 12.22 12.33
C ARG A 59 2.60 10.99 12.87
N ALA A 60 3.79 10.71 12.35
CA ALA A 60 4.55 9.50 12.69
C ALA A 60 6.06 9.75 12.60
N LEU A 61 6.84 8.76 13.06
CA LEU A 61 8.31 8.75 12.99
C LEU A 61 8.85 8.10 11.70
N THR A 62 8.10 7.15 11.14
CA THR A 62 8.50 6.37 9.98
C THR A 62 7.38 6.30 8.94
N THR A 63 7.74 6.18 7.66
CA THR A 63 6.75 6.01 6.58
C THR A 63 5.93 4.72 6.77
N ALA A 64 6.58 3.65 7.21
CA ALA A 64 5.90 2.38 7.50
C ALA A 64 4.91 2.49 8.67
N GLY A 65 5.26 3.27 9.71
CA GLY A 65 4.37 3.53 10.85
C GLY A 65 3.25 4.54 10.54
N ALA A 66 3.44 5.40 9.53
CA ALA A 66 2.41 6.32 9.04
C ALA A 66 1.34 5.62 8.19
N GLY A 67 1.66 4.43 7.67
CA GLY A 67 0.74 3.63 6.87
C GLY A 67 -0.55 3.34 7.63
N PRO A 68 -1.71 3.30 6.96
CA PRO A 68 -2.97 3.01 7.62
C PRO A 68 -2.88 1.65 8.32
N ALA A 69 -2.98 1.66 9.66
CA ALA A 69 -3.11 0.43 10.42
C ALA A 69 -4.33 -0.36 9.89
N PRO A 70 -4.29 -1.70 9.85
CA PRO A 70 -5.39 -2.54 9.40
C PRO A 70 -6.54 -2.55 10.42
N SER A 71 -6.98 -1.39 10.89
CA SER A 71 -8.03 -1.23 11.88
C SER A 71 -9.38 -1.29 11.15
N PRO A 72 -10.16 -2.38 11.29
CA PRO A 72 -11.46 -2.55 10.64
C PRO A 72 -12.55 -1.56 11.14
N ALA A 73 -12.20 -0.66 12.06
CA ALA A 73 -13.11 0.25 12.75
C ALA A 73 -13.58 1.45 11.89
N LEU A 74 -12.83 1.84 10.84
CA LEU A 74 -13.27 2.85 9.87
C LEU A 74 -13.59 2.14 8.54
N HIS A 75 -14.88 2.02 8.24
CA HIS A 75 -15.43 1.51 6.98
C HIS A 75 -15.19 0.01 6.65
N ARG A 76 -14.67 -0.81 7.57
CA ARG A 76 -14.45 -2.27 7.38
C ARG A 76 -13.72 -2.62 6.06
N ALA A 77 -12.91 -1.70 5.55
CA ALA A 77 -12.13 -1.93 4.34
C ALA A 77 -11.08 -3.01 4.64
N ARG A 78 -11.19 -4.16 3.98
CA ARG A 78 -10.24 -5.26 4.17
C ARG A 78 -9.01 -5.02 3.29
N PRO A 79 -7.78 -5.23 3.80
CA PRO A 79 -6.64 -5.37 2.92
C PRO A 79 -6.95 -6.53 1.97
N THR A 80 -6.87 -6.27 0.66
CA THR A 80 -7.11 -7.29 -0.36
C THR A 80 -6.09 -8.39 -0.19
N GLN A 81 -6.49 -9.52 0.42
CA GLN A 81 -5.66 -10.70 0.46
C GLN A 81 -5.47 -11.17 -0.97
N SER A 82 -4.22 -11.23 -1.44
CA SER A 82 -3.91 -11.92 -2.68
C SER A 82 -4.25 -13.40 -2.44
N ARG A 83 -5.42 -13.83 -2.91
CA ARG A 83 -5.74 -15.26 -2.98
C ARG A 83 -4.64 -15.91 -3.84
N SER A 84 -4.01 -16.92 -3.25
CA SER A 84 -2.96 -17.74 -3.85
C SER A 84 -3.36 -18.32 -5.19
#